data_AF-A0ABD3P0L8-F1
#
_entry.id   AF-A0ABD3P0L8-F1
#
_cell.length_a   1.000
_cell.length_b   1.000
_cell.length_c   1.000
_cell.angle_alpha   90.00
_cell.angle_beta   90.00
_cell.angle_gamma   90.00
#
_symmetry.space_group_name_H-M   'P 1'
#
loop_
_entity.id
_entity.type
_entity.pdbx_description
1 polymer ?
#
loop_
_entity_poly.entity_id
_entity_poly.type
_entity_poly.pdbx_seq_one_letter_code
_entity_poly.pdbx_strand_id
1 'polypeptide(L)'
;MSPTNKSESNNKRRKTTTSTCIPRITDIPDEALAAVAEFLAAPSRALFALAMTAPRRTTASATSRAILGLRHRKGGGAMPADGEDQREHGKWTTLDFGDVDEALAGRLSDDDVFGVLTCIDGANVLRTLKLTGCVGLTGSGLEPLRGSTALEQIDLSLSRRHGRPAIATEPSLSEGCVLPILDSVIDAPENSLRHIQLPKEFRGGRSPLLDDFIEKYDEFLEGRGGACAKCLVGAWGNMDGGGNPWVVECHKSPFYGLQNYTCYECTNHFCTENDCVGRCVGCEREYCTDCVALVECASCRGKMCARCREMKECDRWGKCICETCVDRGRCCAITDATELCARSA
;
A
#
# COMPACT_ATOMS: atom_id res chain seq x y z
N MET A 1 29.26 91.07 -0.84
CA MET A 1 29.51 89.74 -1.41
C MET A 1 28.53 88.77 -0.77
N SER A 2 27.76 88.02 -1.57
CA SER A 2 27.13 86.75 -1.16
C SER A 2 28.25 85.72 -0.83
N PRO A 3 28.05 84.56 -0.17
CA PRO A 3 26.84 83.71 -0.11
C PRO A 3 26.50 83.25 1.34
N THR A 4 25.64 82.26 1.67
CA THR A 4 24.70 81.37 0.95
C THR A 4 23.54 81.04 1.90
N ASN A 5 22.37 80.64 1.40
CA ASN A 5 21.29 80.07 2.22
C ASN A 5 21.20 78.54 1.96
N LYS A 6 21.27 77.69 3.00
CA LYS A 6 21.18 76.21 2.85
C LYS A 6 19.73 75.77 2.97
N SER A 7 19.18 75.14 1.94
CA SER A 7 17.85 74.52 2.00
C SER A 7 17.93 73.07 2.48
N GLU A 8 17.32 72.75 3.62
CA GLU A 8 17.13 71.37 4.07
C GLU A 8 15.97 70.70 3.33
N SER A 9 16.28 69.75 2.45
CA SER A 9 15.28 68.93 1.75
C SER A 9 14.78 67.80 2.66
N ASN A 10 13.67 68.04 3.35
CA ASN A 10 12.99 67.02 4.17
C ASN A 10 12.39 65.91 3.28
N ASN A 11 13.13 64.80 3.11
CA ASN A 11 12.69 63.60 2.39
C ASN A 11 11.58 62.86 3.17
N LYS A 12 10.34 63.36 3.04
CA LYS A 12 9.14 62.78 3.65
C LYS A 12 8.73 61.49 2.92
N ARG A 13 9.48 60.40 3.16
CA ARG A 13 9.25 59.06 2.59
C ARG A 13 7.84 58.57 2.94
N ARG A 14 6.90 58.77 2.01
CA ARG A 14 5.49 58.39 2.17
C ARG A 14 5.41 56.87 2.27
N LYS A 15 5.20 56.36 3.49
CA LYS A 15 5.14 54.91 3.77
C LYS A 15 3.80 54.38 3.28
N THR A 16 3.76 53.90 2.03
CA THR A 16 2.57 53.29 1.43
C THR A 16 2.28 51.98 2.16
N THR A 17 1.37 52.00 3.13
CA THR A 17 0.81 50.79 3.74
C THR A 17 -0.20 50.19 2.78
N THR A 18 0.30 49.58 1.70
CA THR A 18 -0.49 48.65 0.89
C THR A 18 -0.88 47.48 1.79
N SER A 19 -2.11 47.51 2.30
CA SER A 19 -2.72 46.37 2.96
C SER A 19 -2.97 45.29 1.90
N THR A 20 -1.93 44.51 1.62
CA THR A 20 -1.98 43.43 0.65
C THR A 20 -2.87 42.33 1.22
N CYS A 21 -4.16 42.32 0.84
CA CYS A 21 -5.01 41.17 1.05
C CYS A 21 -4.39 40.01 0.26
N ILE A 22 -3.69 39.12 0.96
CA ILE A 22 -3.22 37.86 0.40
C ILE A 22 -4.49 37.06 0.06
N PRO A 23 -4.74 36.73 -1.22
CA PRO A 23 -5.92 35.97 -1.61
C PRO A 23 -5.89 34.62 -0.90
N ARG A 24 -7.02 34.22 -0.33
CA ARG A 24 -7.18 32.94 0.34
C ARG A 24 -7.52 31.87 -0.69
N ILE A 25 -7.20 30.61 -0.38
CA ILE A 25 -7.61 29.47 -1.22
C ILE A 25 -9.14 29.38 -1.37
N THR A 26 -9.89 29.89 -0.38
CA THR A 26 -11.36 30.00 -0.39
C THR A 26 -11.91 31.06 -1.35
N ASP A 27 -11.06 31.91 -1.91
CA ASP A 27 -11.45 32.97 -2.85
C ASP A 27 -11.38 32.47 -4.32
N ILE A 28 -10.92 31.23 -4.51
CA ILE A 28 -10.85 30.54 -5.81
C ILE A 28 -12.18 29.81 -6.06
N PRO A 29 -12.77 29.89 -7.28
CA PRO A 29 -14.00 29.18 -7.61
C PRO A 29 -13.91 27.65 -7.43
N ASP A 30 -15.02 27.04 -7.00
CA ASP A 30 -15.10 25.59 -6.77
C ASP A 30 -14.73 24.78 -8.02
N GLU A 31 -15.10 25.25 -9.20
CA GLU A 31 -14.80 24.62 -10.49
C GLU A 31 -13.30 24.63 -10.80
N ALA A 32 -12.58 25.70 -10.42
CA ALA A 32 -11.14 25.80 -10.63
C ALA A 32 -10.37 24.91 -9.64
N LEU A 33 -10.80 24.84 -8.38
CA LEU A 33 -10.25 23.91 -7.40
C LEU A 33 -10.51 22.44 -7.80
N ALA A 34 -11.70 22.16 -8.31
CA ALA A 34 -12.04 20.85 -8.85
C ALA A 34 -11.18 20.50 -10.09
N ALA A 35 -11.02 21.43 -11.04
CA ALA A 35 -10.15 21.21 -12.21
C ALA A 35 -8.69 20.92 -11.81
N VAL A 36 -8.14 21.62 -10.81
CA VAL A 36 -6.80 21.32 -10.25
C VAL A 36 -6.77 19.91 -9.64
N ALA A 37 -7.83 19.51 -8.95
CA ALA A 37 -7.92 18.20 -8.31
C ALA A 37 -8.01 17.02 -9.29
N GLU A 38 -8.35 17.22 -10.57
CA GLU A 38 -8.29 16.18 -11.60
C GLU A 38 -6.86 15.65 -11.84
N PHE A 39 -5.85 16.49 -11.63
CA PHE A 39 -4.43 16.17 -11.80
C PHE A 39 -3.80 15.47 -10.57
N LEU A 40 -4.52 15.41 -9.45
CA LEU A 40 -4.04 14.76 -8.22
C LEU A 40 -4.33 13.26 -8.24
N ALA A 41 -3.36 12.45 -7.79
CA ALA A 41 -3.57 11.04 -7.46
C ALA A 41 -4.71 10.88 -6.44
N ALA A 42 -5.38 9.72 -6.41
CA ALA A 42 -6.58 9.52 -5.60
C ALA A 42 -6.41 9.93 -4.12
N PRO A 43 -5.39 9.49 -3.36
CA PRO A 43 -5.29 9.87 -1.95
C PRO A 43 -5.02 11.37 -1.77
N SER A 44 -4.17 11.97 -2.60
CA SER A 44 -3.94 13.42 -2.61
C SER A 44 -5.22 14.21 -2.91
N ARG A 45 -6.09 13.68 -3.79
CA ARG A 45 -7.40 14.27 -4.12
C ARG A 45 -8.39 14.15 -2.97
N ALA A 46 -8.40 13.04 -2.23
CA ALA A 46 -9.23 12.87 -1.04
C ALA A 46 -8.77 13.77 0.11
N LEU A 47 -7.46 13.83 0.37
CA LEU A 47 -6.86 14.76 1.34
C LEU A 47 -7.16 16.23 0.99
N PHE A 48 -7.13 16.58 -0.30
CA PHE A 48 -7.51 17.92 -0.74
C PHE A 48 -9.01 18.20 -0.54
N ALA A 49 -9.89 17.24 -0.85
CA ALA A 49 -11.31 17.36 -0.56
C ALA A 49 -11.60 17.51 0.94
N LEU A 50 -10.86 16.78 1.79
CA LEU A 50 -10.91 16.87 3.25
C LEU A 50 -10.45 18.25 3.76
N ALA A 51 -9.36 18.79 3.21
CA ALA A 51 -8.90 20.14 3.52
C ALA A 51 -9.91 21.24 3.11
N MET A 52 -10.69 21.02 2.05
CA MET A 52 -11.78 21.91 1.64
C MET A 52 -13.09 21.72 2.43
N THR A 53 -13.20 20.71 3.29
CA THR A 53 -14.23 20.63 4.34
C THR A 53 -13.76 21.34 5.60
N ALA A 54 -14.12 22.62 5.72
CA ALA A 54 -13.71 23.43 6.86
C ALA A 54 -14.12 22.80 8.23
N PRO A 55 -13.29 22.90 9.30
CA PRO A 55 -13.43 22.15 10.57
C PRO A 55 -14.69 22.38 11.44
N ARG A 56 -15.72 23.05 10.90
CA ARG A 56 -16.97 23.41 11.60
C ARG A 56 -18.23 23.04 10.83
N ARG A 57 -18.12 22.23 9.76
CA ARG A 57 -19.27 21.79 8.97
C ARG A 57 -19.37 20.28 9.00
N THR A 58 -20.48 19.80 9.57
CA THR A 58 -20.91 18.39 9.52
C THR A 58 -21.35 17.94 8.12
N THR A 59 -21.36 18.85 7.15
CA THR A 59 -21.76 18.60 5.76
C THR A 59 -20.64 18.99 4.80
N ALA A 60 -20.37 18.11 3.83
CA ALA A 60 -19.34 18.33 2.82
C ALA A 60 -19.58 19.63 2.03
N SER A 61 -18.54 20.46 1.90
CA SER A 61 -18.60 21.70 1.12
C SER A 61 -18.97 21.42 -0.33
N ALA A 62 -19.51 22.42 -1.04
CA ALA A 62 -19.77 22.30 -2.47
C ALA A 62 -18.48 21.95 -3.23
N THR A 63 -17.37 22.61 -2.89
CA THR A 63 -16.01 22.29 -3.33
C THR A 63 -15.62 20.84 -3.09
N SER A 64 -15.78 20.33 -1.87
CA SER A 64 -15.38 18.96 -1.52
C SER A 64 -16.21 17.95 -2.31
N ARG A 65 -17.54 18.13 -2.40
CA ARG A 65 -18.41 17.28 -3.23
C ARG A 65 -18.05 17.35 -4.71
N ALA A 66 -17.69 18.53 -5.24
CA ALA A 66 -17.20 18.67 -6.60
C ALA A 66 -15.90 17.85 -6.80
N ILE A 67 -14.89 18.06 -5.96
CA ILE A 67 -13.61 17.33 -5.99
C ILE A 67 -13.80 15.81 -5.91
N LEU A 68 -14.66 15.34 -5.00
CA LEU A 68 -14.98 13.92 -4.83
C LEU A 68 -15.75 13.36 -6.02
N GLY A 69 -16.64 14.14 -6.65
CA GLY A 69 -17.43 13.76 -7.82
C GLY A 69 -16.69 13.74 -9.17
N LEU A 70 -15.51 14.37 -9.30
CA LEU A 70 -14.77 14.44 -10.58
C LEU A 70 -14.48 13.05 -11.15
N ARG A 71 -15.06 12.71 -12.31
CA ARG A 71 -14.72 11.48 -13.04
C ARG A 71 -13.27 11.57 -13.49
N HIS A 72 -12.46 10.54 -13.24
CA HIS A 72 -11.09 10.52 -13.76
C HIS A 72 -11.16 10.42 -15.28
N ARG A 73 -10.78 11.48 -16.00
CA ARG A 73 -10.46 11.34 -17.43
C ARG A 73 -9.31 10.34 -17.55
N LYS A 74 -9.58 9.13 -18.05
CA LYS A 74 -8.53 8.22 -18.51
C LYS A 74 -7.76 8.98 -19.60
N GLY A 75 -6.48 9.25 -19.34
CA GLY A 75 -5.69 10.10 -20.21
C GLY A 75 -5.40 9.44 -21.56
N GLY A 76 -6.06 9.92 -22.62
CA GLY A 76 -5.61 9.83 -24.02
C GLY A 76 -5.41 8.45 -24.68
N GLY A 77 -5.48 7.34 -23.95
CA GLY A 77 -5.35 6.00 -24.49
C GLY A 77 -6.56 5.64 -25.36
N ALA A 78 -6.31 5.15 -26.59
CA ALA A 78 -7.36 4.73 -27.50
C ALA A 78 -8.27 3.67 -26.85
N MET A 79 -9.58 3.90 -26.92
CA MET A 79 -10.58 3.01 -26.33
C MET A 79 -10.62 1.66 -27.07
N PRO A 80 -10.60 0.51 -26.37
CA PRO A 80 -11.16 -0.72 -26.93
C PRO A 80 -12.67 -0.52 -27.17
N ALA A 81 -13.17 -1.05 -28.28
CA ALA A 81 -14.49 -0.68 -28.82
C ALA A 81 -15.67 -1.49 -28.24
N ASP A 82 -15.41 -2.46 -27.38
CA ASP A 82 -16.40 -3.46 -26.96
C ASP A 82 -17.14 -3.00 -25.71
N GLY A 83 -18.40 -2.60 -25.90
CA GLY A 83 -19.21 -1.91 -24.91
C GLY A 83 -19.95 -2.85 -23.95
N GLU A 84 -19.32 -3.23 -22.86
CA GLU A 84 -20.04 -3.63 -21.64
C GLU A 84 -20.38 -2.42 -20.76
N ASP A 85 -21.54 -2.48 -20.11
CA ASP A 85 -22.15 -1.43 -19.29
C ASP A 85 -21.35 -1.20 -17.99
N GLN A 86 -20.20 -0.52 -18.10
CA GLN A 86 -19.40 -0.04 -16.97
C GLN A 86 -20.14 1.07 -16.21
N ARG A 87 -21.23 0.70 -15.54
CA ARG A 87 -21.96 1.52 -14.59
C ARG A 87 -21.06 1.86 -13.41
N GLU A 88 -20.44 3.03 -13.49
CA GLU A 88 -20.16 3.94 -12.37
C GLU A 88 -19.54 3.36 -11.08
N HIS A 89 -18.83 2.22 -11.15
CA HIS A 89 -18.18 1.62 -9.99
C HIS A 89 -16.95 2.44 -9.57
N GLY A 90 -17.21 3.43 -8.72
CA GLY A 90 -16.30 3.96 -7.72
C GLY A 90 -14.92 4.38 -8.23
N LYS A 91 -14.77 5.68 -8.51
CA LYS A 91 -13.49 6.40 -8.53
C LYS A 91 -12.57 6.10 -7.33
N TRP A 92 -13.17 5.67 -6.23
CA TRP A 92 -12.56 5.44 -4.91
C TRP A 92 -12.37 3.95 -4.58
N THR A 93 -12.48 3.04 -5.56
CA THR A 93 -12.25 1.59 -5.35
C THR A 93 -10.83 1.26 -4.89
N THR A 94 -9.84 2.09 -5.20
CA THR A 94 -8.45 1.94 -4.72
C THR A 94 -7.94 3.24 -4.10
N LEU A 95 -7.33 3.13 -2.93
CA LEU A 95 -6.67 4.19 -2.20
C LEU A 95 -5.29 3.70 -1.74
N ASP A 96 -4.24 4.02 -2.52
CA ASP A 96 -2.87 3.62 -2.23
C ASP A 96 -2.00 4.85 -1.94
N PHE A 97 -1.66 5.04 -0.66
CA PHE A 97 -0.89 6.18 -0.18
C PHE A 97 0.56 6.20 -0.70
N GLY A 98 1.03 5.13 -1.36
CA GLY A 98 2.29 5.12 -2.10
C GLY A 98 2.31 6.02 -3.34
N ASP A 99 1.14 6.53 -3.77
CA ASP A 99 1.04 7.59 -4.81
C ASP A 99 1.10 9.02 -4.21
N VAL A 100 1.27 9.16 -2.90
CA VAL A 100 1.48 10.44 -2.21
C VAL A 100 2.99 10.66 -2.02
N ASP A 101 3.42 11.91 -1.99
CA ASP A 101 4.79 12.26 -1.58
C ASP A 101 5.11 11.65 -0.20
N GLU A 102 6.29 11.03 -0.08
CA GLU A 102 6.68 10.28 1.12
C GLU A 102 6.72 11.15 2.38
N ALA A 103 7.20 12.39 2.27
CA ALA A 103 7.26 13.30 3.40
C ALA A 103 5.87 13.83 3.81
N LEU A 104 4.89 13.82 2.89
CA LEU A 104 3.49 14.05 3.22
C LEU A 104 2.83 12.79 3.81
N ALA A 105 3.02 11.60 3.23
CA ALA A 105 2.47 10.34 3.72
C ALA A 105 2.92 10.04 5.16
N GLY A 106 4.22 10.20 5.45
CA GLY A 106 4.77 10.03 6.80
C GLY A 106 4.34 11.10 7.82
N ARG A 107 3.60 12.13 7.40
CA ARG A 107 3.01 13.17 8.25
C ARG A 107 1.50 13.01 8.46
N LEU A 108 0.86 12.03 7.81
CA LEU A 108 -0.56 11.76 7.99
C LEU A 108 -0.81 11.16 9.38
N SER A 109 -1.83 11.67 10.04
CA SER A 109 -2.35 11.18 11.31
C SER A 109 -3.56 10.27 11.13
N ASP A 110 -3.96 9.58 12.19
CA ASP A 110 -5.21 8.82 12.20
C ASP A 110 -6.44 9.68 11.88
N ASP A 111 -6.48 10.95 12.32
CA ASP A 111 -7.58 11.89 12.00
C ASP A 111 -7.66 12.19 10.48
N ASP A 112 -6.51 12.29 9.80
CA ASP A 112 -6.47 12.53 8.35
C ASP A 112 -6.99 11.31 7.57
N VAL A 113 -6.59 10.11 7.98
CA VAL A 113 -7.03 8.84 7.36
C VAL A 113 -8.49 8.56 7.66
N PHE A 114 -8.93 8.77 8.90
CA PHE A 114 -10.33 8.70 9.31
C PHE A 114 -11.19 9.65 8.46
N GLY A 115 -10.78 10.91 8.37
CA GLY A 115 -11.46 11.93 7.59
C GLY A 115 -11.56 11.58 6.12
N VAL A 116 -10.48 11.08 5.51
CA VAL A 116 -10.47 10.59 4.11
C VAL A 116 -11.43 9.43 3.93
N LEU A 117 -11.34 8.38 4.75
CA LEU A 117 -12.15 7.17 4.62
C LEU A 117 -13.65 7.46 4.83
N THR A 118 -13.99 8.34 5.79
CA THR A 118 -15.37 8.82 5.96
C THR A 118 -15.84 9.67 4.77
N CYS A 119 -15.00 10.58 4.25
CA CYS A 119 -15.39 11.45 3.13
C CYS A 119 -15.65 10.69 1.82
N ILE A 120 -14.97 9.56 1.59
CA ILE A 120 -15.16 8.74 0.38
C ILE A 120 -16.17 7.61 0.55
N ASP A 121 -16.81 7.47 1.71
CA ASP A 121 -17.67 6.32 2.09
C ASP A 121 -16.94 4.96 1.99
N GLY A 122 -15.73 4.91 2.59
CA GLY A 122 -14.79 3.81 2.44
C GLY A 122 -15.37 2.43 2.76
N ALA A 123 -16.22 2.32 3.80
CA ALA A 123 -16.89 1.07 4.16
C ALA A 123 -17.63 0.40 3.00
N ASN A 124 -18.24 1.20 2.11
CA ASN A 124 -19.15 0.73 1.06
C ASN A 124 -18.53 0.77 -0.34
N VAL A 125 -17.46 1.53 -0.58
CA VAL A 125 -16.88 1.71 -1.93
C VAL A 125 -15.41 1.32 -2.08
N LEU A 126 -14.64 1.26 -0.99
CA LEU A 126 -13.19 1.04 -1.05
C LEU A 126 -12.89 -0.46 -1.08
N ARG A 127 -12.34 -0.93 -2.20
CA ARG A 127 -11.92 -2.33 -2.39
C ARG A 127 -10.47 -2.55 -2.00
N THR A 128 -9.60 -1.58 -2.23
CA THR A 128 -8.15 -1.73 -1.99
C THR A 128 -7.62 -0.53 -1.20
N LEU A 129 -7.21 -0.76 0.05
CA LEU A 129 -6.49 0.23 0.86
C LEU A 129 -5.02 -0.18 1.00
N LYS A 130 -4.08 0.73 0.75
CA LYS A 130 -2.64 0.48 0.95
C LYS A 130 -2.00 1.66 1.68
N LEU A 131 -1.53 1.44 2.90
CA LEU A 131 -0.97 2.47 3.82
C LEU A 131 0.54 2.70 3.63
N THR A 132 1.05 2.40 2.44
CA THR A 132 2.45 2.61 2.04
C THR A 132 2.94 4.01 2.42
N GLY A 133 3.96 4.11 3.27
CA GLY A 133 4.56 5.37 3.71
C GLY A 133 3.89 6.06 4.90
N CYS A 134 2.72 5.62 5.36
CA CYS A 134 1.97 6.26 6.46
C CYS A 134 2.48 5.84 7.85
N VAL A 135 3.78 6.06 8.11
CA VAL A 135 4.49 5.51 9.29
C VAL A 135 4.00 6.02 10.66
N GLY A 136 3.28 7.14 10.71
CA GLY A 136 2.79 7.78 11.95
C GLY A 136 1.39 7.37 12.41
N LEU A 137 0.77 6.37 11.79
CA LEU A 137 -0.59 5.92 12.14
C LEU A 137 -0.58 4.95 13.33
N THR A 138 -1.56 5.09 14.22
CA THR A 138 -1.85 4.12 15.30
C THR A 138 -2.82 3.03 14.87
N GLY A 139 -3.59 3.27 13.80
CA GLY A 139 -4.59 2.36 13.26
C GLY A 139 -6.02 2.73 13.67
N SER A 140 -6.19 3.65 14.61
CA SER A 140 -7.51 4.21 14.95
C SER A 140 -8.16 4.95 13.78
N GLY A 141 -7.36 5.45 12.83
CA GLY A 141 -7.83 6.08 11.60
C GLY A 141 -8.56 5.12 10.64
N LEU A 142 -8.45 3.80 10.86
CA LEU A 142 -9.11 2.76 10.06
C LEU A 142 -10.54 2.45 10.52
N GLU A 143 -11.00 3.03 11.63
CA GLU A 143 -12.33 2.79 12.20
C GLU A 143 -13.49 2.93 11.19
N PRO A 144 -13.47 3.83 10.17
CA PRO A 144 -14.51 3.89 9.13
C PRO A 144 -14.59 2.66 8.20
N LEU A 145 -13.70 1.66 8.33
CA LEU A 145 -13.79 0.38 7.63
C LEU A 145 -14.42 -0.73 8.47
N ARG A 146 -14.78 -0.46 9.74
CA ARG A 146 -15.46 -1.43 10.60
C ARG A 146 -16.73 -1.95 9.94
N GLY A 147 -16.84 -3.27 9.80
CA GLY A 147 -17.97 -3.93 9.12
C GLY A 147 -18.04 -3.71 7.60
N SER A 148 -16.97 -3.27 6.94
CA SER A 148 -16.95 -3.10 5.48
C SER A 148 -17.25 -4.41 4.75
N THR A 149 -18.19 -4.38 3.82
CA THR A 149 -18.46 -5.50 2.89
C THR A 149 -17.74 -5.34 1.55
N ALA A 150 -17.28 -4.13 1.21
CA ALA A 150 -16.65 -3.81 -0.07
C ALA A 150 -15.13 -4.06 -0.11
N LEU A 151 -14.46 -4.11 1.04
CA LEU A 151 -12.99 -4.24 1.12
C LEU A 151 -12.52 -5.62 0.63
N GLU A 152 -11.71 -5.64 -0.44
CA GLU A 152 -11.11 -6.84 -1.05
C GLU A 152 -9.66 -7.05 -0.58
N GLN A 153 -8.89 -5.97 -0.45
CA GLN A 153 -7.47 -5.98 -0.07
C GLN A 153 -7.15 -4.83 0.89
N ILE A 154 -6.40 -5.16 1.95
CA ILE A 154 -5.76 -4.16 2.81
C ILE A 154 -4.26 -4.44 2.97
N ASP A 155 -3.44 -3.41 2.75
CA ASP A 155 -2.01 -3.45 2.98
C ASP A 155 -1.61 -2.47 4.08
N LEU A 156 -1.20 -3.05 5.21
CA LEU A 156 -0.75 -2.34 6.42
C LEU A 156 0.79 -2.30 6.51
N SER A 157 1.51 -2.82 5.53
CA SER A 157 2.96 -2.64 5.46
C SER A 157 3.28 -1.19 5.11
N LEU A 158 3.56 -0.39 6.14
CA LEU A 158 3.90 1.04 6.02
C LEU A 158 5.22 1.29 5.25
N SER A 159 5.95 0.22 4.91
CA SER A 159 7.11 0.26 4.02
C SER A 159 6.72 0.63 2.60
N ARG A 160 7.63 1.32 1.87
CA ARG A 160 7.43 1.61 0.43
C ARG A 160 7.07 0.34 -0.36
N ARG A 161 6.30 0.45 -1.45
CA ARG A 161 5.84 -0.70 -2.28
C ARG A 161 6.94 -1.72 -2.59
N HIS A 162 8.19 -1.28 -2.74
CA HIS A 162 9.36 -2.13 -2.96
C HIS A 162 10.55 -1.86 -2.03
N GLY A 163 10.33 -1.12 -0.94
CA GLY A 163 11.31 -1.01 0.13
C GLY A 163 11.50 -2.36 0.82
N ARG A 164 12.72 -2.64 1.28
CA ARG A 164 12.86 -3.65 2.34
C ARG A 164 12.10 -3.15 3.57
N PRO A 165 11.40 -4.00 4.32
CA PRO A 165 10.92 -3.66 5.65
C PRO A 165 12.10 -3.20 6.52
N ALA A 166 12.18 -1.90 6.77
CA ALA A 166 13.34 -1.23 7.33
C ALA A 166 13.00 -0.59 8.68
N ILE A 167 13.63 -1.12 9.74
CA ILE A 167 13.28 -0.91 11.15
C ILE A 167 13.94 0.39 11.68
N ALA A 168 13.83 1.50 10.95
CA ALA A 168 14.48 2.77 11.30
C ALA A 168 13.62 3.68 12.19
N THR A 169 12.33 3.40 12.28
CA THR A 169 11.37 4.06 13.16
C THR A 169 10.33 3.00 13.51
N GLU A 170 10.05 2.78 14.80
CA GLU A 170 9.02 1.83 15.21
C GLU A 170 7.66 2.34 14.68
N PRO A 171 7.01 1.61 13.74
CA PRO A 171 5.72 2.03 13.22
C PRO A 171 4.67 1.90 14.32
N SER A 172 3.83 2.92 14.45
CA SER A 172 2.95 3.10 15.61
C SER A 172 1.66 2.28 15.58
N LEU A 173 1.43 1.42 14.57
CA LEU A 173 0.21 0.63 14.46
C LEU A 173 0.05 -0.25 15.71
N SER A 174 -1.13 -0.17 16.32
CA SER A 174 -1.50 -0.95 17.50
C SER A 174 -2.37 -2.13 17.09
N GLU A 175 -1.97 -3.35 17.45
CA GLU A 175 -2.78 -4.56 17.25
C GLU A 175 -4.19 -4.39 17.85
N GLY A 176 -4.28 -3.83 19.06
CA GLY A 176 -5.55 -3.58 19.74
C GLY A 176 -6.44 -2.51 19.10
N CYS A 177 -5.93 -1.73 18.14
CA CYS A 177 -6.74 -0.85 17.30
C CYS A 177 -7.09 -1.52 15.97
N VAL A 178 -6.11 -2.16 15.32
CA VAL A 178 -6.22 -2.70 13.97
C VAL A 178 -7.02 -4.00 13.92
N LEU A 179 -6.67 -5.00 14.75
CA LEU A 179 -7.24 -6.34 14.66
C LEU A 179 -8.76 -6.34 14.88
N PRO A 180 -9.33 -5.62 15.88
CA PRO A 180 -10.78 -5.55 16.06
C PRO A 180 -11.54 -4.90 14.89
N ILE A 181 -10.86 -4.13 14.03
CA ILE A 181 -11.46 -3.59 12.80
C ILE A 181 -11.45 -4.68 11.73
N LEU A 182 -10.32 -5.35 11.51
CA LEU A 182 -10.21 -6.46 10.55
C LEU A 182 -11.16 -7.61 10.90
N ASP A 183 -11.29 -7.97 12.18
CA ASP A 183 -12.27 -8.92 12.70
C ASP A 183 -13.69 -8.57 12.23
N SER A 184 -14.10 -7.31 12.39
CA SER A 184 -15.44 -6.88 11.99
C SER A 184 -15.68 -6.91 10.48
N VAL A 185 -14.61 -6.84 9.65
CA VAL A 185 -14.70 -7.03 8.19
C VAL A 185 -14.83 -8.51 7.85
N ILE A 186 -14.12 -9.39 8.56
CA ILE A 186 -14.24 -10.86 8.44
C ILE A 186 -15.66 -11.31 8.84
N ASP A 187 -16.18 -10.79 9.96
CA ASP A 187 -17.51 -11.10 10.50
C ASP A 187 -18.66 -10.46 9.70
N ALA A 188 -18.38 -9.50 8.81
CA ALA A 188 -19.41 -8.87 8.00
C ALA A 188 -19.99 -9.87 6.97
N PRO A 189 -21.32 -9.99 6.85
CA PRO A 189 -21.94 -10.91 5.91
C PRO A 189 -21.61 -10.51 4.46
N GLU A 190 -21.38 -11.50 3.61
CA GLU A 190 -21.08 -11.30 2.18
C GLU A 190 -19.89 -10.36 1.89
N ASN A 191 -18.95 -10.21 2.84
CA ASN A 191 -17.81 -9.33 2.66
C ASN A 191 -16.89 -9.75 1.50
N SER A 192 -16.17 -8.80 0.91
CA SER A 192 -15.36 -9.04 -0.29
C SER A 192 -13.90 -9.42 0.02
N LEU A 193 -13.52 -9.60 1.29
CA LEU A 193 -12.11 -9.66 1.69
C LEU A 193 -11.39 -10.89 1.14
N ARG A 194 -10.20 -10.66 0.58
CA ARG A 194 -9.34 -11.68 -0.05
C ARG A 194 -7.90 -11.62 0.42
N HIS A 195 -7.37 -10.45 0.79
CA HIS A 195 -5.96 -10.29 1.09
C HIS A 195 -5.68 -9.28 2.22
N ILE A 196 -4.93 -9.71 3.24
CA ILE A 196 -4.39 -8.85 4.31
C ILE A 196 -2.86 -8.93 4.30
N GLN A 197 -2.18 -7.80 4.06
CA GLN A 197 -0.75 -7.68 4.35
C GLN A 197 -0.57 -7.07 5.73
N LEU A 198 -0.28 -7.90 6.73
CA LEU A 198 0.03 -7.44 8.09
C LEU A 198 1.38 -6.70 8.15
N PRO A 199 1.56 -5.76 9.09
CA PRO A 199 2.86 -5.14 9.39
C PRO A 199 3.92 -6.18 9.72
N LYS A 200 5.21 -5.85 9.60
CA LYS A 200 6.28 -6.80 9.94
C LYS A 200 6.46 -6.93 11.46
N GLU A 201 6.04 -5.92 12.17
CA GLU A 201 6.27 -5.71 13.60
C GLU A 201 5.33 -6.60 14.42
N PHE A 202 4.05 -6.69 13.99
CA PHE A 202 3.08 -7.67 14.49
C PHE A 202 3.66 -9.10 14.35
N ARG A 203 4.25 -9.40 13.19
CA ARG A 203 4.86 -10.70 12.87
C ARG A 203 6.20 -10.98 13.58
N GLY A 204 6.76 -10.00 14.28
CA GLY A 204 8.02 -10.13 15.03
C GLY A 204 7.82 -10.54 16.49
N GLY A 205 6.65 -10.27 17.06
CA GLY A 205 6.26 -10.65 18.42
C GLY A 205 5.35 -11.88 18.42
N ARG A 206 5.20 -12.50 19.61
CA ARG A 206 4.07 -13.38 19.89
C ARG A 206 3.03 -12.58 20.65
N SER A 207 1.84 -12.45 20.07
CA SER A 207 0.70 -11.78 20.69
C SER A 207 -0.53 -12.70 20.62
N PRO A 208 -1.22 -12.98 21.75
CA PRO A 208 -2.45 -13.76 21.73
C PRO A 208 -3.53 -13.15 20.82
N LEU A 209 -3.65 -11.81 20.79
CA LEU A 209 -4.61 -11.14 19.92
C LEU A 209 -4.33 -11.40 18.43
N LEU A 210 -3.05 -11.49 18.06
CA LEU A 210 -2.63 -11.80 16.70
C LEU A 210 -2.78 -13.29 16.39
N ASP A 211 -2.53 -14.18 17.36
CA ASP A 211 -2.74 -15.63 17.21
C ASP A 211 -4.23 -15.92 16.97
N ASP A 212 -5.12 -15.44 17.83
CA ASP A 212 -6.57 -15.59 17.73
C ASP A 212 -7.10 -15.03 16.38
N PHE A 213 -6.54 -13.89 15.93
CA PHE A 213 -6.88 -13.28 14.64
C PHE A 213 -6.38 -14.09 13.43
N ILE A 214 -5.16 -14.64 13.49
CA ILE A 214 -4.59 -15.45 12.41
C ILE A 214 -5.38 -16.74 12.23
N GLU A 215 -5.71 -17.43 13.33
CA GLU A 215 -6.53 -18.65 13.32
C GLU A 215 -7.90 -18.38 12.67
N LYS A 216 -8.62 -17.36 13.14
CA LYS A 216 -9.90 -16.94 12.57
C LYS A 216 -9.82 -16.52 11.10
N TYR A 217 -8.74 -15.84 10.68
CA TYR A 217 -8.57 -15.43 9.29
C TYR A 217 -8.21 -16.61 8.37
N ASP A 218 -7.50 -17.63 8.87
CA ASP A 218 -7.24 -18.87 8.14
C ASP A 218 -8.54 -19.66 7.91
N GLU A 219 -9.32 -19.89 8.97
CA GLU A 219 -10.64 -20.53 8.90
C GLU A 219 -11.58 -19.81 7.91
N PHE A 220 -11.57 -18.48 7.92
CA PHE A 220 -12.35 -17.66 7.01
C PHE A 220 -11.94 -17.83 5.53
N LEU A 221 -10.64 -17.91 5.24
CA LEU A 221 -10.15 -18.14 3.88
C LEU A 221 -10.40 -19.59 3.43
N GLU A 222 -10.25 -20.57 4.32
CA GLU A 222 -10.59 -21.97 4.05
C GLU A 222 -12.09 -22.15 3.76
N GLY A 223 -12.97 -21.49 4.53
CA GLY A 223 -14.41 -21.48 4.31
C GLY A 223 -14.85 -20.86 2.97
N ARG A 224 -14.04 -19.98 2.37
CA ARG A 224 -14.25 -19.49 0.99
C ARG A 224 -13.77 -20.49 -0.06
N GLY A 225 -12.63 -21.13 0.21
CA GLY A 225 -11.97 -22.04 -0.72
C GLY A 225 -11.72 -21.40 -2.09
N GLY A 226 -11.78 -22.23 -3.13
CA GLY A 226 -11.71 -21.79 -4.53
C GLY A 226 -10.76 -22.63 -5.38
N ALA A 227 -10.89 -22.53 -6.71
CA ALA A 227 -9.96 -23.15 -7.64
C ALA A 227 -8.78 -22.21 -7.94
N CYS A 228 -7.60 -22.78 -8.27
CA CYS A 228 -6.46 -21.99 -8.73
C CYS A 228 -6.84 -21.29 -10.04
N ALA A 229 -6.73 -19.96 -10.08
CA ALA A 229 -7.11 -19.15 -11.23
C ALA A 229 -6.34 -19.48 -12.53
N LYS A 230 -5.22 -20.22 -12.44
CA LYS A 230 -4.39 -20.64 -13.57
C LYS A 230 -4.60 -22.10 -14.00
N CYS A 231 -4.68 -23.03 -13.05
CA CYS A 231 -4.73 -24.46 -13.34
C CYS A 231 -6.14 -25.07 -13.29
N LEU A 232 -7.11 -24.43 -12.61
CA LEU A 232 -8.47 -24.94 -12.33
C LEU A 232 -8.56 -26.28 -11.56
N VAL A 233 -7.47 -27.04 -11.48
CA VAL A 233 -7.32 -28.26 -10.67
C VAL A 233 -6.87 -27.86 -9.26
N GLY A 234 -7.50 -28.45 -8.24
CA GLY A 234 -7.12 -28.42 -6.83
C GLY A 234 -7.94 -27.47 -5.95
N ALA A 235 -8.03 -27.85 -4.66
CA ALA A 235 -8.48 -27.01 -3.55
C ALA A 235 -7.25 -26.58 -2.73
N TRP A 236 -7.34 -25.46 -2.02
CA TRP A 236 -6.24 -24.86 -1.24
C TRP A 236 -6.66 -24.67 0.22
N GLY A 237 -5.68 -24.52 1.10
CA GLY A 237 -5.87 -24.63 2.54
C GLY A 237 -5.55 -26.04 3.04
N ASN A 238 -6.00 -26.34 4.24
CA ASN A 238 -5.74 -27.59 4.94
C ASN A 238 -6.84 -28.66 4.69
N MET A 239 -7.71 -28.46 3.70
CA MET A 239 -8.85 -29.33 3.37
C MET A 239 -8.51 -30.82 3.24
N ASP A 240 -7.32 -31.16 2.73
CA ASP A 240 -6.84 -32.55 2.59
C ASP A 240 -5.94 -33.01 3.76
N GLY A 241 -5.81 -32.22 4.84
CA GLY A 241 -5.04 -32.52 6.05
C GLY A 241 -3.51 -32.51 5.88
N GLY A 242 -3.01 -32.01 4.74
CA GLY A 242 -1.58 -31.95 4.42
C GLY A 242 -1.13 -30.71 3.64
N GLY A 243 -2.02 -29.74 3.44
CA GLY A 243 -1.68 -28.45 2.84
C GLY A 243 -0.95 -27.53 3.84
N ASN A 244 -0.24 -26.51 3.36
CA ASN A 244 0.11 -25.40 4.26
C ASN A 244 -1.14 -24.54 4.49
N PRO A 245 -1.35 -23.97 5.68
CA PRO A 245 -2.47 -23.07 5.98
C PRO A 245 -2.48 -21.85 5.03
N TRP A 246 -3.59 -21.11 4.96
CA TRP A 246 -3.67 -19.86 4.21
C TRP A 246 -2.79 -18.75 4.79
N VAL A 247 -2.50 -18.79 6.09
CA VAL A 247 -1.68 -17.85 6.85
C VAL A 247 -0.67 -18.66 7.66
N VAL A 248 0.61 -18.25 7.67
CA VAL A 248 1.63 -19.02 8.39
C VAL A 248 1.49 -18.83 9.90
N GLU A 249 0.96 -19.82 10.60
CA GLU A 249 0.81 -19.81 12.08
C GLU A 249 2.12 -20.07 12.85
N CYS A 250 3.12 -20.70 12.24
CA CYS A 250 4.30 -21.13 12.99
C CYS A 250 5.20 -19.96 13.39
N HIS A 251 5.17 -19.53 14.66
CA HIS A 251 6.04 -18.47 15.22
C HIS A 251 7.55 -18.63 14.99
N LYS A 252 8.03 -19.86 14.76
CA LYS A 252 9.45 -20.12 14.48
C LYS A 252 9.81 -19.81 13.02
N SER A 253 8.80 -19.64 12.17
CA SER A 253 8.95 -19.26 10.77
C SER A 253 9.20 -17.75 10.65
N PRO A 254 10.16 -17.30 9.83
CA PRO A 254 10.32 -15.88 9.51
C PRO A 254 9.15 -15.33 8.66
N PHE A 255 8.18 -16.20 8.33
CA PHE A 255 6.98 -15.89 7.56
C PHE A 255 5.70 -15.88 8.40
N TYR A 256 5.78 -16.06 9.73
CA TYR A 256 4.60 -16.02 10.62
C TYR A 256 3.69 -14.81 10.30
N GLY A 257 2.38 -15.01 10.21
CA GLY A 257 1.40 -13.99 9.84
C GLY A 257 1.45 -13.50 8.39
N LEU A 258 2.18 -14.16 7.49
CA LEU A 258 2.06 -13.92 6.04
C LEU A 258 1.02 -14.85 5.42
N GLN A 259 0.21 -14.27 4.54
CA GLN A 259 -0.76 -14.98 3.72
C GLN A 259 -0.08 -15.69 2.53
N ASN A 260 -0.56 -16.90 2.22
CA ASN A 260 -0.13 -17.78 1.15
C ASN A 260 -1.16 -17.76 0.00
N TYR A 261 -0.77 -18.34 -1.14
CA TYR A 261 -1.63 -18.69 -2.28
C TYR A 261 -2.32 -17.51 -2.99
N THR A 262 -2.08 -16.26 -2.60
CA THR A 262 -2.88 -15.12 -3.03
C THR A 262 -2.00 -14.06 -3.68
N CYS A 263 -2.21 -13.79 -4.97
CA CYS A 263 -1.40 -12.79 -5.67
C CYS A 263 -1.72 -11.38 -5.17
N TYR A 264 -0.72 -10.68 -4.66
CA TYR A 264 -0.83 -9.33 -4.13
C TYR A 264 -1.33 -8.29 -5.16
N GLU A 265 -1.07 -8.50 -6.46
CA GLU A 265 -1.43 -7.52 -7.50
C GLU A 265 -2.85 -7.72 -8.04
N CYS A 266 -3.30 -8.96 -8.22
CA CYS A 266 -4.63 -9.27 -8.81
C CYS A 266 -5.63 -9.92 -7.85
N THR A 267 -5.27 -10.13 -6.58
CA THR A 267 -6.07 -10.71 -5.48
C THR A 267 -6.72 -12.07 -5.77
N ASN A 268 -6.33 -12.74 -6.85
CA ASN A 268 -6.75 -14.10 -7.17
C ASN A 268 -5.91 -15.14 -6.41
N HIS A 269 -6.51 -16.31 -6.18
CA HIS A 269 -5.88 -17.44 -5.51
C HIS A 269 -5.25 -18.43 -6.51
N PHE A 270 -4.13 -19.02 -6.13
CA PHE A 270 -3.24 -19.79 -6.99
C PHE A 270 -2.57 -20.93 -6.21
N CYS A 271 -2.32 -22.04 -6.90
CA CYS A 271 -1.60 -23.17 -6.34
C CYS A 271 -0.09 -22.92 -6.22
N THR A 272 0.55 -23.61 -5.28
CA THR A 272 2.01 -23.76 -5.23
C THR A 272 2.52 -24.75 -6.27
N GLU A 273 1.67 -25.62 -6.79
CA GLU A 273 1.98 -26.49 -7.92
C GLU A 273 2.26 -25.68 -9.20
N ASN A 274 3.11 -26.23 -10.07
CA ASN A 274 3.43 -25.65 -11.39
C ASN A 274 3.92 -24.19 -11.35
N ASP A 275 4.48 -23.74 -10.21
CA ASP A 275 4.95 -22.36 -9.98
C ASP A 275 3.90 -21.28 -10.31
N CYS A 276 2.60 -21.55 -10.07
CA CYS A 276 1.55 -20.58 -10.40
C CYS A 276 1.67 -19.29 -9.57
N VAL A 277 2.11 -19.42 -8.31
CA VAL A 277 2.44 -18.31 -7.40
C VAL A 277 3.84 -18.48 -6.81
N GLY A 278 4.49 -17.38 -6.46
CA GLY A 278 5.70 -17.39 -5.66
C GLY A 278 5.83 -16.17 -4.76
N ARG A 279 6.58 -16.32 -3.67
CA ARG A 279 6.88 -15.25 -2.72
C ARG A 279 8.14 -14.50 -3.11
N CYS A 280 8.07 -13.17 -3.11
CA CYS A 280 9.25 -12.33 -3.19
C CYS A 280 9.93 -12.21 -1.81
N VAL A 281 11.16 -12.68 -1.66
CA VAL A 281 11.93 -12.53 -0.40
C VAL A 281 12.37 -11.09 -0.09
N GLY A 282 12.15 -10.15 -1.02
CA GLY A 282 12.51 -8.73 -0.87
C GLY A 282 11.43 -7.90 -0.17
N CYS A 283 10.17 -8.08 -0.56
CA CYS A 283 9.01 -7.38 0.01
C CYS A 283 8.00 -8.31 0.70
N GLU A 284 8.30 -9.60 0.83
CA GLU A 284 7.50 -10.61 1.55
C GLU A 284 6.07 -10.84 1.02
N ARG A 285 5.78 -10.34 -0.19
CA ARG A 285 4.48 -10.49 -0.90
C ARG A 285 4.51 -11.66 -1.89
N GLU A 286 3.36 -12.25 -2.15
CA GLU A 286 3.18 -13.28 -3.17
C GLU A 286 2.67 -12.70 -4.50
N TYR A 287 3.13 -13.28 -5.60
CA TYR A 287 2.77 -12.86 -6.95
C TYR A 287 2.55 -14.08 -7.83
N CYS A 288 1.51 -14.05 -8.67
CA CYS A 288 1.41 -15.01 -9.76
C CYS A 288 2.38 -14.64 -10.90
N THR A 289 2.78 -15.65 -11.65
CA THR A 289 3.73 -15.52 -12.77
C THR A 289 3.27 -14.55 -13.86
N ASP A 290 1.97 -14.33 -14.00
CA ASP A 290 1.38 -13.45 -15.01
C ASP A 290 1.36 -11.97 -14.57
N CYS A 291 1.33 -11.68 -13.27
CA CYS A 291 1.36 -10.31 -12.75
C CYS A 291 2.79 -9.77 -12.55
N VAL A 292 3.68 -10.58 -11.98
CA VAL A 292 5.05 -10.16 -11.67
C VAL A 292 6.02 -11.33 -11.82
N ALA A 293 6.94 -11.22 -12.78
CA ALA A 293 8.03 -12.17 -12.94
C ALA A 293 8.94 -12.18 -11.69
N LEU A 294 9.22 -13.38 -11.18
CA LEU A 294 10.12 -13.62 -10.06
C LEU A 294 11.39 -14.30 -10.56
N VAL A 295 12.55 -13.76 -10.18
CA VAL A 295 13.87 -14.31 -10.50
C VAL A 295 14.41 -15.05 -9.28
N GLU A 296 14.78 -16.32 -9.45
CA GLU A 296 15.40 -17.11 -8.39
C GLU A 296 16.88 -16.74 -8.21
N CYS A 297 17.31 -16.47 -6.97
CA CYS A 297 18.71 -16.32 -6.64
C CYS A 297 19.44 -17.67 -6.67
N ALA A 298 20.39 -17.85 -7.58
CA ALA A 298 21.16 -19.08 -7.72
C ALA A 298 21.96 -19.50 -6.47
N SER A 299 22.21 -18.57 -5.54
CA SER A 299 22.97 -18.81 -4.31
C SER A 299 22.08 -19.20 -3.11
N CYS A 300 20.91 -18.58 -2.93
CA CYS A 300 20.06 -18.82 -1.75
C CYS A 300 18.68 -19.37 -2.06
N ARG A 301 18.36 -19.68 -3.33
CA ARG A 301 17.06 -20.18 -3.81
C ARG A 301 15.86 -19.26 -3.55
N GLY A 302 16.09 -18.08 -2.98
CA GLY A 302 15.06 -17.07 -2.74
C GLY A 302 14.65 -16.40 -4.05
N LYS A 303 13.34 -16.39 -4.33
CA LYS A 303 12.73 -15.70 -5.47
C LYS A 303 12.58 -14.20 -5.18
N MET A 304 12.90 -13.32 -6.14
CA MET A 304 12.77 -11.86 -6.02
C MET A 304 12.02 -11.27 -7.21
N CYS A 305 11.10 -10.33 -6.95
CA CYS A 305 10.48 -9.57 -8.03
C CYS A 305 11.42 -8.47 -8.54
N ALA A 306 11.35 -8.19 -9.84
CA ALA A 306 12.17 -7.16 -10.48
C ALA A 306 12.05 -5.76 -9.83
N ARG A 307 10.89 -5.47 -9.22
CA ARG A 307 10.66 -4.19 -8.53
C ARG A 307 11.42 -4.07 -7.19
N CYS A 308 11.76 -5.18 -6.51
CA CYS A 308 12.40 -5.14 -5.19
C CYS A 308 13.86 -4.72 -5.23
N ARG A 309 14.67 -5.28 -6.15
CA ARG A 309 16.04 -4.89 -6.48
C ARG A 309 16.40 -5.45 -7.85
N GLU A 310 17.35 -4.80 -8.52
CA GLU A 310 18.07 -5.43 -9.63
C GLU A 310 18.83 -6.66 -9.13
N MET A 311 18.65 -7.79 -9.82
CA MET A 311 19.46 -8.98 -9.62
C MET A 311 20.77 -8.79 -10.38
N LYS A 312 21.91 -9.03 -9.73
CA LYS A 312 23.21 -8.94 -10.37
C LYS A 312 23.55 -10.27 -11.01
N GLU A 313 23.99 -10.24 -12.26
CA GLU A 313 24.59 -11.41 -12.89
C GLU A 313 25.97 -11.65 -12.26
N CYS A 314 26.26 -12.88 -11.85
CA CYS A 314 27.56 -13.25 -11.30
C CYS A 314 28.49 -13.59 -12.47
N ASP A 315 29.45 -12.69 -12.78
CA ASP A 315 30.36 -12.75 -13.95
C ASP A 315 31.01 -14.13 -14.18
N ARG A 316 31.25 -14.88 -13.10
CA ARG A 316 31.89 -16.20 -13.14
C ARG A 316 30.96 -17.33 -13.62
N TRP A 317 29.64 -17.16 -13.53
CA TRP A 317 28.66 -18.24 -13.75
C TRP A 317 27.51 -17.90 -14.69
N GLY A 318 27.33 -16.63 -15.07
CA GLY A 318 26.19 -16.19 -15.90
C GLY A 318 24.83 -16.42 -15.24
N LYS A 319 24.76 -16.27 -13.91
CA LYS A 319 23.56 -16.55 -13.10
C LYS A 319 23.20 -15.37 -12.22
N CYS A 320 21.89 -15.13 -12.10
CA CYS A 320 21.32 -14.09 -11.23
C CYS A 320 21.55 -14.41 -9.75
N ILE A 321 22.14 -13.46 -9.02
CA ILE A 321 22.36 -13.54 -7.57
C ILE A 321 21.80 -12.27 -6.93
N CYS A 322 21.10 -12.43 -5.80
CA CYS A 322 20.56 -11.30 -5.05
C CYS A 322 21.68 -10.56 -4.30
N GLU A 323 21.54 -9.24 -4.13
CA GLU A 323 22.58 -8.42 -3.50
C GLU A 323 22.99 -8.92 -2.12
N THR A 324 22.06 -9.39 -1.27
CA THR A 324 22.40 -9.98 0.04
C THR A 324 23.33 -11.19 -0.05
N CYS A 325 23.38 -11.90 -1.18
CA CYS A 325 24.35 -12.96 -1.42
C CYS A 325 25.66 -12.44 -2.03
N VAL A 326 25.61 -11.38 -2.84
CA VAL A 326 26.81 -10.66 -3.31
C VAL A 326 27.57 -10.05 -2.13
N ASP A 327 26.88 -9.29 -1.27
CA ASP A 327 27.42 -8.64 -0.06
C ASP A 327 28.04 -9.63 0.93
N ARG A 328 27.56 -10.88 0.92
CA ARG A 328 28.09 -12.00 1.75
C ARG A 328 29.15 -12.84 1.03
N GLY A 329 29.65 -12.42 -0.13
CA GLY A 329 30.68 -13.14 -0.91
C GLY A 329 30.22 -14.45 -1.56
N ARG A 330 28.92 -14.75 -1.58
CA ARG A 330 28.39 -16.07 -1.99
C ARG A 330 28.32 -16.29 -3.51
N CYS A 331 28.73 -15.31 -4.33
CA CYS A 331 29.02 -15.44 -5.76
C CYS A 331 30.33 -16.24 -6.05
N CYS A 332 31.06 -16.70 -5.04
CA CYS A 332 32.20 -17.63 -5.23
C CYS A 332 31.99 -19.03 -4.62
N ALA A 333 31.13 -19.17 -3.61
CA ALA A 333 31.07 -20.36 -2.74
C ALA A 333 30.33 -21.60 -3.31
N ILE A 334 29.77 -21.54 -4.53
CA ILE A 334 29.05 -22.70 -5.13
C ILE A 334 30.04 -23.76 -5.66
N THR A 335 31.32 -23.41 -5.86
CA THR A 335 32.33 -24.31 -6.45
C THR A 335 32.88 -25.37 -5.47
N ASP A 336 33.16 -24.99 -4.22
CA ASP A 336 33.86 -25.86 -3.26
C ASP A 336 33.10 -27.17 -2.92
N ALA A 337 31.77 -27.15 -2.95
CA ALA A 337 30.95 -28.34 -2.67
C ALA A 337 31.12 -29.46 -3.72
N THR A 338 31.60 -29.14 -4.94
CA THR A 338 31.86 -30.13 -6.00
C THR A 338 33.35 -30.41 -6.19
N GLU A 339 34.23 -29.42 -6.01
CA GLU A 339 35.69 -29.66 -6.07
C GLU A 339 36.23 -30.45 -4.86
N LEU A 340 35.59 -30.37 -3.68
CA LEU A 340 35.96 -31.22 -2.53
C LEU A 340 35.57 -32.70 -2.73
N CYS A 341 34.46 -32.99 -3.41
CA CYS A 341 34.12 -34.36 -3.79
C CYS A 341 35.06 -34.93 -4.85
N ALA A 342 35.51 -34.11 -5.81
CA ALA A 342 36.45 -34.53 -6.86
C ALA A 342 37.90 -34.77 -6.37
N ARG A 343 38.23 -34.37 -5.13
CA ARG A 343 39.52 -34.66 -4.47
C ARG A 343 39.45 -35.76 -3.41
N SER A 344 38.29 -36.40 -3.26
CA SER A 344 38.01 -37.45 -2.26
C SER A 344 37.63 -38.79 -2.90
N ALA A 345 37.96 -38.98 -4.19
CA ALA A 345 37.69 -40.17 -5.00
C ALA A 345 38.96 -40.63 -5.73
#